data_AF-A0A2P4NKU0-F1
#
_entry.id   AF-A0A2P4NKU0-F1
#
_cell.length_a   1.000
_cell.length_b   1.000
_cell.length_c   1.000
_cell.angle_alpha   90.00
_cell.angle_beta   90.00
_cell.angle_gamma   90.00
#
_symmetry.space_group_name_H-M   'P 1'
#
loop_
_entity.id
_entity.type
_entity.pdbx_description
1 polymer ?
#
loop_
_entity_poly.entity_id
_entity_poly.type
_entity_poly.pdbx_seq_one_letter_code
_entity_poly.pdbx_strand_id
1 'polypeptide(L)' 'MPAGGLVFFLFALLSIGAAIALYAAIQGETSDPPTMSREEAERRARDEGMRYNEQRGRGTDRTDDRIDARDRNRTDDRDW' A
#
# COMPACT_ATOMS: atom_id res chain seq x y z
N MET A 1 56.17 -21.70 -5.25
CA MET A 1 55.59 -20.70 -6.17
C MET A 1 55.01 -19.52 -5.38
N PRO A 2 55.84 -18.55 -4.96
CA PRO A 2 55.40 -17.42 -4.11
C PRO A 2 54.35 -16.52 -4.78
N ALA A 3 54.37 -16.42 -6.12
CA ALA A 3 53.41 -15.63 -6.88
C ALA A 3 51.96 -16.13 -6.76
N GLY A 4 51.74 -17.44 -6.65
CA GLY A 4 50.38 -18.01 -6.52
C GLY A 4 49.71 -17.62 -5.20
N GLY A 5 50.47 -17.59 -4.11
CA GLY A 5 49.97 -17.16 -2.80
C GLY A 5 49.61 -15.67 -2.77
N LEU A 6 50.41 -14.82 -3.42
CA LEU A 6 50.14 -13.38 -3.52
C LEU A 6 48.86 -13.11 -4.32
N VAL A 7 48.68 -13.76 -5.47
CA VAL A 7 47.48 -13.60 -6.29
C VAL A 7 46.23 -14.06 -5.53
N PHE A 8 46.31 -15.21 -4.86
CA PHE A 8 45.20 -15.69 -4.03
C PHE A 8 44.85 -14.72 -2.91
N PHE A 9 45.85 -14.17 -2.21
CA PHE A 9 45.64 -13.20 -1.14
C PHE A 9 44.95 -11.93 -1.66
N LEU A 10 45.42 -11.38 -2.78
CA LEU A 10 44.80 -10.20 -3.41
C LEU A 10 43.36 -10.49 -3.84
N PHE A 11 43.11 -11.67 -4.41
CA PHE A 11 41.77 -12.09 -4.80
C PHE A 11 40.83 -12.23 -3.60
N ALA A 12 41.30 -12.83 -2.51
CA ALA A 12 40.53 -12.96 -1.27
C ALA A 12 40.20 -11.59 -0.67
N LEU A 13 41.18 -10.68 -0.63
CA LEU A 13 41.02 -9.33 -0.12
C LEU A 13 40.05 -8.50 -0.98
N LEU A 14 40.14 -8.61 -2.30
CA LEU A 14 39.20 -7.99 -3.23
C LEU A 14 37.77 -8.52 -3.04
N SER A 15 37.63 -9.84 -2.89
CA SER A 15 36.33 -10.49 -2.70
C SER A 15 35.64 -10.04 -1.41
N ILE A 16 36.39 -10.00 -0.30
CA ILE A 16 35.89 -9.51 0.99
C ILE A 16 35.58 -8.01 0.91
N GLY A 17 36.47 -7.22 0.31
CA GLY A 17 36.28 -5.78 0.12
C GLY A 17 35.03 -5.46 -0.70
N ALA A 18 34.78 -6.21 -1.78
CA ALA A 18 33.59 -6.05 -2.61
C ALA A 18 32.30 -6.33 -1.83
N ALA A 19 32.28 -7.38 -1.00
CA ALA A 19 31.12 -7.69 -0.16
C ALA A 19 30.84 -6.58 0.87
N ILE A 20 31.87 -6.04 1.52
CA ILE A 20 31.74 -4.94 2.48
C ILE A 20 31.27 -3.66 1.79
N ALA A 21 31.84 -3.33 0.61
CA ALA A 21 31.44 -2.16 -0.16
C ALA A 21 29.96 -2.23 -0.58
N LEU A 22 29.50 -3.41 -1.03
CA LEU A 22 28.11 -3.64 -1.37
C LEU A 22 27.19 -3.47 -0.15
N TYR A 23 27.57 -4.04 0.99
CA TYR A 23 26.82 -3.88 2.24
C TYR A 23 26.71 -2.40 2.64
N ALA A 24 27.81 -1.66 2.59
CA ALA A 24 27.84 -0.24 2.94
C ALA A 24 26.98 0.60 1.98
N ALA A 25 26.98 0.28 0.69
CA ALA A 25 26.13 0.95 -0.30
C ALA A 25 24.64 0.75 0.03
N ILE A 26 24.23 -0.50 0.29
CA ILE A 26 22.85 -0.82 0.69
C ILE A 26 22.48 -0.11 1.98
N GLN A 27 23.36 -0.15 2.99
CA GLN A 27 23.12 0.48 4.27
C GLN A 27 22.98 2.00 4.14
N GLY A 28 23.80 2.64 3.31
CA GLY A 28 23.71 4.08 3.04
C GLY A 28 22.37 4.46 2.41
N GLU A 29 21.91 3.70 1.42
CA GLU A 29 20.60 3.91 0.80
C GLU A 29 19.43 3.61 1.75
N THR A 30 19.60 2.64 2.65
CA THR A 30 18.54 2.19 3.58
C THR A 30 18.52 2.98 4.90
N SER A 31 19.55 3.77 5.19
CA SER A 31 19.68 4.48 6.47
C SER A 31 18.76 5.69 6.62
N ASP A 32 18.24 6.23 5.51
CA ASP A 32 17.32 7.37 5.53
C ASP A 32 16.05 7.06 4.72
N PRO A 33 15.25 6.07 5.17
CA PRO A 33 13.97 5.82 4.54
C PRO A 33 13.10 7.06 4.79
N PRO A 34 12.37 7.58 3.78
CA PRO A 34 11.42 8.65 4.01
C PRO A 34 10.37 8.18 5.02
N THR A 35 10.54 8.58 6.29
CA THR A 35 9.62 8.21 7.36
C THR A 35 8.42 9.14 7.28
N MET A 36 7.31 8.65 6.74
CA MET A 36 6.04 9.36 6.88
C MET A 36 5.60 9.25 8.34
N SER A 37 5.36 10.38 8.99
CA SER A 37 4.83 10.34 10.36
C SER A 37 3.46 9.66 10.35
N ARG A 38 3.16 8.90 11.41
CA ARG A 38 1.86 8.22 11.57
C ARG A 38 0.69 9.19 11.38
N GLU A 39 0.84 10.39 11.92
CA GLU A 39 -0.16 11.45 11.85
C GLU A 39 -0.38 11.93 10.40
N GLU A 40 0.69 12.08 9.62
CA GLU A 40 0.60 12.49 8.22
C GLU A 40 0.04 11.36 7.34
N ALA A 41 0.39 10.10 7.62
CA ALA A 41 -0.16 8.93 6.94
C ALA A 41 -1.67 8.80 7.18
N GLU A 42 -2.11 9.00 8.42
CA GLU A 42 -3.52 8.97 8.79
C GLU A 42 -4.30 10.14 8.18
N ARG A 43 -3.69 11.33 8.11
CA ARG A 43 -4.28 12.50 7.44
C ARG A 43 -4.49 12.25 5.94
N ARG A 44 -3.50 11.67 5.25
CA ARG A 44 -3.59 11.33 3.82
C ARG A 44 -4.64 10.25 3.56
N ALA A 45 -4.70 9.23 4.41
CA ALA A 45 -5.70 8.17 4.32
C ALA A 45 -7.14 8.71 4.57
N ARG A 46 -7.31 9.66 5.49
CA ARG A 46 -8.60 10.32 5.72
C ARG A 46 -9.04 11.15 4.51
N ASP A 47 -8.14 11.95 3.93
CA ASP A 47 -8.44 12.74 2.73
C ASP A 47 -8.80 11.87 1.52
N GLU A 48 -8.05 10.79 1.29
CA GLU A 48 -8.33 9.84 0.21
C GLU A 48 -9.63 9.06 0.45
N GLY A 49 -9.89 8.64 1.69
CA GLY A 49 -11.13 7.98 2.08
C GLY A 49 -12.35 8.87 1.93
N MET A 50 -12.24 10.16 2.25
CA MET A 50 -13.32 11.15 2.05
C MET A 50 -13.63 11.34 0.56
N ARG A 51 -12.60 11.50 -0.29
CA ARG A 51 -12.78 11.61 -1.74
C ARG A 51 -13.38 10.35 -2.37
N TYR A 52 -12.97 9.18 -1.90
CA TYR A 52 -13.52 7.91 -2.37
C TYR A 52 -15.00 7.75 -1.99
N ASN A 53 -15.36 8.10 -0.75
CA ASN A 53 -16.75 8.11 -0.31
C ASN A 53 -17.60 9.17 -1.02
N GLU A 54 -17.06 10.34 -1.40
CA GLU A 54 -17.79 11.30 -2.23
C GLU A 54 -18.07 10.78 -3.65
N GLN A 55 -17.14 10.02 -4.23
CA GLN A 55 -17.29 9.43 -5.56
C GLN A 55 -18.22 8.20 -5.55
N ARG A 56 -18.19 7.37 -4.50
CA ARG A 56 -19.05 6.17 -4.38
C ARG A 56 -20.39 6.40 -3.68
N GLY A 57 -20.45 7.34 -2.73
CA GLY A 57 -21.63 7.59 -1.88
C GLY A 57 -22.79 8.29 -2.60
N ARG A 58 -22.59 8.81 -3.80
CA ARG A 58 -23.70 9.34 -4.64
C ARG A 58 -24.54 8.26 -5.34
N GLY A 59 -24.19 6.99 -5.23
CA GLY A 59 -24.80 5.89 -5.99
C GLY A 59 -25.78 4.99 -5.22
N THR A 60 -25.79 4.98 -3.89
CA THR A 60 -26.53 3.96 -3.12
C THR A 60 -27.76 4.47 -2.35
N ASP A 61 -27.95 5.79 -2.19
CA ASP A 61 -29.06 6.34 -1.39
C ASP A 61 -30.36 6.58 -2.18
N ARG A 62 -30.55 5.98 -3.37
CA ARG A 62 -31.76 6.17 -4.18
C ARG A 62 -32.57 4.91 -4.47
N THR A 63 -32.29 3.79 -3.79
CA THR A 63 -32.91 2.50 -4.15
C THR A 63 -33.83 1.90 -3.08
N ASP A 64 -34.00 2.53 -1.92
CA ASP A 64 -34.92 2.01 -0.89
C ASP A 64 -36.35 2.56 -0.93
N ASP A 65 -36.60 3.75 -1.51
CA ASP A 65 -37.97 4.33 -1.48
C ASP A 65 -38.96 3.72 -2.49
N ARG A 66 -38.52 2.81 -3.37
CA ARG A 66 -39.37 2.25 -4.44
C ARG A 66 -40.10 0.96 -4.07
N ILE A 67 -39.66 0.28 -3.01
CA ILE A 67 -40.24 -1.01 -2.60
C ILE A 67 -41.52 -0.77 -1.78
N ASP A 68 -41.57 0.28 -0.95
CA ASP A 68 -42.72 0.61 -0.11
C ASP A 68 -43.95 1.14 -0.85
N ALA A 69 -43.78 1.63 -2.08
CA ALA A 69 -44.89 2.08 -2.91
C ALA A 69 -45.62 0.91 -3.61
N ARG A 70 -44.98 -0.25 -3.75
CA ARG A 70 -45.55 -1.39 -4.50
C ARG A 70 -46.36 -2.34 -3.62
N ASP A 71 -46.12 -2.33 -2.32
CA ASP A 71 -46.82 -3.23 -1.38
C ASP A 71 -48.17 -2.66 -0.89
N ARG A 72 -48.34 -1.33 -0.91
CA ARG A 72 -49.61 -0.70 -0.53
C ARG A 72 -50.73 -0.82 -1.56
N ASN A 73 -50.42 -1.13 -2.82
CA ASN A 73 -51.42 -1.20 -3.89
C ASN A 73 -51.97 -2.62 -4.13
N ARG A 74 -51.64 -3.60 -3.28
CA ARG A 74 -52.05 -5.01 -3.45
C ARG A 74 -53.13 -5.46 -2.46
N THR A 75 -53.47 -4.62 -1.49
CA THR A 75 -54.39 -4.97 -0.40
C THR A 75 -55.84 -4.55 -0.66
N ASP A 76 -56.14 -3.78 -1.71
CA ASP A 76 -57.50 -3.26 -1.96
C ASP A 76 -58.35 -4.13 -2.90
N ASP A 77 -57.82 -5.26 -3.41
CA ASP A 77 -58.50 -6.09 -4.43
C ASP A 77 -59.07 -7.44 -3.89
N ARG A 78 -59.31 -7.59 -2.59
CA ARG A 78 -59.93 -8.82 -2.04
C ARG A 78 -61.10 -8.55 -1.10
N ASP A 79 -62.18 -8.03 -1.66
CA ASP A 79 -63.53 -8.22 -1.12
C ASP A 79 -64.37 -8.99 -2.16
N TRP A 80 -64.63 -10.27 -1.89
CA TRP A 80 -65.78 -11.05 -2.37
C TRP A 80 -66.09 -12.21 -1.41
#